data_AF-A0A1H3LL08-F1
#
_entry.id   AF-A0A1H3LL08-F1
#
_cell.length_a   1.000
_cell.length_b   1.000
_cell.length_c   1.000
_cell.angle_alpha   90.00
_cell.angle_beta   90.00
_cell.angle_gamma   90.00
#
_symmetry.space_group_name_H-M   'P 1'
#
loop_
_entity.id
_entity.type
_entity.pdbx_description
1 polymer ?
#
loop_
_entity_poly.entity_id
_entity_poly.type
_entity_poly.pdbx_seq_one_letter_code
_entity_poly.pdbx_strand_id
1 'polypeptide(L)'
;MFETWATRFSDSRVRRFWILGLAALLLHTVLDPLLTYLAVNVLDVGVETNLWLATYLNQGLTTFIGIHFPLYLGSLLMMSVFTWLFSRASESEATQLYWLSIGTWSAIILWGILIVGNNLWVLLQSI
;
A
#
# COMPACT_ATOMS: atom_id res chain seq x y z
N MET A 1 12.88 27.52 17.02
CA MET A 1 12.37 26.18 16.66
C MET A 1 10.90 26.38 16.33
N PHE A 2 10.47 26.17 15.09
CA PHE A 2 9.06 26.34 14.73
C PHE A 2 8.29 25.13 15.26
N GLU A 3 7.32 25.33 16.15
CA GLU A 3 6.40 24.26 16.55
C GLU A 3 5.43 24.00 15.40
N THR A 4 5.56 22.85 14.75
CA THR A 4 4.55 22.38 13.79
C THR A 4 3.57 21.44 14.49
N TRP A 5 2.39 21.31 13.89
CA TRP A 5 1.38 20.36 14.32
C TRP A 5 1.84 18.90 14.33
N ALA A 6 2.89 18.57 13.57
CA ALA A 6 3.43 17.22 13.45
C ALA A 6 4.43 16.83 14.56
N THR A 7 4.61 17.67 15.58
CA THR A 7 5.48 17.35 16.72
C THR A 7 4.94 16.22 17.61
N ARG A 8 3.67 15.83 17.46
CA ARG A 8 3.04 14.74 18.23
C ARG A 8 2.26 13.80 17.32
N PHE A 9 2.40 12.50 17.55
CA PHE A 9 1.58 11.47 16.89
C PHE A 9 0.09 11.57 17.20
N SER A 10 -0.31 12.31 18.23
CA SER A 10 -1.71 12.57 18.55
C SER A 10 -2.41 13.47 17.54
N ASP A 11 -1.66 14.21 16.70
CA ASP A 11 -2.25 15.07 15.68
C ASP A 11 -3.01 14.23 14.64
N SER A 12 -4.22 14.68 14.33
CA SER A 12 -5.15 13.97 13.45
C SER A 12 -4.60 13.82 12.02
N ARG A 13 -3.76 14.74 11.55
CA ARG A 13 -3.12 14.71 10.23
C ARG A 13 -2.07 13.61 10.15
N VAL A 14 -1.20 13.50 11.15
CA VAL A 14 -0.20 12.41 11.23
C VAL A 14 -0.92 11.06 11.29
N ARG A 15 -1.94 10.94 12.14
CA ARG A 15 -2.74 9.71 12.22
C ARG A 15 -3.39 9.34 10.90
N ARG A 16 -4.01 10.30 10.22
CA ARG A 16 -4.65 10.07 8.91
C ARG A 16 -3.63 9.62 7.86
N PHE A 17 -2.46 10.26 7.79
CA PHE A 17 -1.37 9.85 6.91
C PHE A 17 -0.98 8.38 7.16
N TRP A 18 -0.78 8.00 8.43
CA TRP A 18 -0.44 6.62 8.78
C TRP A 18 -1.55 5.62 8.44
N ILE A 19 -2.80 5.95 8.75
CA ILE A 19 -3.96 5.09 8.44
C ILE A 19 -4.05 4.85 6.93
N LEU A 20 -3.91 5.90 6.12
CA LEU A 20 -3.95 5.76 4.65
C LEU A 20 -2.76 4.93 4.13
N GLY A 21 -1.55 5.15 4.65
CA GLY A 21 -0.39 4.34 4.27
C GLY A 21 -0.54 2.86 4.63
N LEU A 22 -1.08 2.56 5.83
CA LEU A 22 -1.37 1.19 6.24
C LEU A 22 -2.49 0.54 5.40
N ALA A 23 -3.52 1.31 5.04
CA ALA A 23 -4.59 0.83 4.16
C ALA A 23 -4.05 0.52 2.75
N ALA A 24 -3.18 1.38 2.21
CA ALA A 24 -2.51 1.14 0.94
C ALA A 24 -1.65 -0.13 0.99
N LEU A 25 -0.85 -0.31 2.05
CA LEU A 25 -0.08 -1.53 2.26
C LEU A 25 -0.99 -2.77 2.28
N LEU A 26 -2.04 -2.76 3.11
CA LEU A 26 -2.98 -3.88 3.20
C LEU A 26 -3.57 -4.26 1.83
N LEU A 27 -3.98 -3.28 1.03
CA LEU A 27 -4.53 -3.53 -0.31
C LEU A 27 -3.50 -4.18 -1.24
N HIS A 28 -2.30 -3.61 -1.33
CA HIS A 28 -1.32 -3.95 -2.38
C HIS A 28 -0.41 -5.13 -2.04
N THR A 29 -0.21 -5.43 -0.76
CA THR A 29 0.79 -6.43 -0.36
C THR A 29 0.17 -7.62 0.34
N VAL A 30 -1.10 -7.51 0.73
CA VAL A 30 -1.84 -8.60 1.39
C VAL A 30 -3.03 -9.01 0.53
N LEU A 31 -3.99 -8.11 0.31
CA LEU A 31 -5.25 -8.47 -0.35
C LEU A 31 -5.04 -8.80 -1.83
N ASP A 32 -4.36 -7.95 -2.58
CA ASP A 32 -4.08 -8.21 -4.00
C ASP A 32 -3.27 -9.51 -4.19
N PRO A 33 -2.08 -9.71 -3.56
CA PRO A 33 -1.34 -10.95 -3.72
C PRO A 33 -2.11 -12.21 -3.30
N LEU A 34 -2.88 -12.15 -2.21
CA LEU A 34 -3.67 -13.29 -1.74
C LEU A 34 -4.76 -13.67 -2.76
N LEU A 35 -5.53 -12.69 -3.24
CA LEU A 35 -6.60 -12.93 -4.20
C LEU A 35 -6.07 -13.39 -5.55
N THR A 36 -4.95 -12.81 -6.00
CA THR A 36 -4.25 -13.26 -7.20
C THR A 36 -3.79 -14.72 -7.08
N TYR A 37 -3.18 -15.09 -5.94
CA TYR A 37 -2.78 -16.48 -5.70
C TYR A 37 -3.97 -17.45 -5.68
N LEU A 38 -5.08 -17.06 -5.06
CA LEU A 38 -6.30 -17.88 -5.05
C LEU A 38 -6.86 -18.06 -6.47
N ALA A 39 -6.98 -16.98 -7.24
CA ALA A 39 -7.55 -17.01 -8.58
C ALA A 39 -6.69 -17.82 -9.57
N VAL A 40 -5.37 -17.66 -9.54
CA VAL A 40 -4.46 -18.29 -10.51
C VAL A 40 -4.05 -19.70 -10.08
N ASN A 41 -3.61 -19.90 -8.83
CA ASN A 41 -2.94 -21.14 -8.44
C ASN A 41 -3.83 -22.13 -7.68
N VAL A 42 -4.92 -21.66 -7.07
CA VAL A 42 -5.82 -22.54 -6.29
C VAL A 42 -7.06 -22.91 -7.08
N LEU A 43 -7.66 -21.95 -7.78
CA LEU A 43 -8.91 -22.14 -8.51
C LEU A 43 -8.73 -22.22 -10.03
N ASP A 44 -7.57 -21.83 -10.56
CA ASP A 44 -7.25 -21.86 -12.00
C ASP A 44 -8.27 -21.10 -12.88
N VAL A 45 -8.73 -19.94 -12.37
CA VAL A 45 -9.75 -19.09 -13.01
C VAL A 45 -9.21 -17.72 -13.44
N GLY A 46 -7.99 -17.41 -13.02
CA GLY A 46 -7.29 -16.16 -13.34
C GLY A 46 -5.97 -16.40 -14.05
N VAL A 47 -5.45 -15.34 -14.68
CA VAL A 47 -4.11 -15.32 -15.28
C VAL A 47 -3.35 -14.10 -14.75
N GLU A 48 -2.16 -14.34 -14.20
CA GLU A 48 -1.23 -13.25 -13.86
C GLU A 48 -0.57 -12.72 -15.14
N THR A 49 -0.87 -11.47 -15.48
CA THR A 49 -0.38 -10.82 -16.72
C THR A 49 1.04 -10.29 -16.59
N ASN A 50 1.50 -10.03 -15.37
CA ASN A 50 2.86 -9.62 -15.09
C ASN A 50 3.78 -10.84 -15.06
N LEU A 51 4.50 -11.06 -16.17
CA LEU A 51 5.43 -12.19 -16.34
C LEU A 51 6.47 -12.31 -15.22
N TRP A 52 6.90 -11.17 -14.65
CA TRP A 52 7.84 -11.18 -13.53
C TRP A 52 7.18 -11.73 -12.26
N LEU A 53 5.96 -11.29 -11.93
CA LEU A 53 5.21 -11.79 -10.77
C LEU A 53 4.78 -13.25 -10.94
N ALA A 54 4.35 -13.64 -12.15
CA ALA A 54 3.93 -15.00 -12.46
C ALA A 54 5.01 -16.04 -12.11
N THR A 55 6.29 -15.69 -12.30
CA THR A 55 7.42 -16.56 -11.97
C THR A 55 7.48 -16.88 -10.47
N TYR A 56 7.21 -15.91 -9.60
CA TYR A 56 7.22 -16.11 -8.14
C TYR A 56 5.91 -16.69 -7.63
N LEU A 57 4.79 -16.35 -8.27
CA LEU A 57 3.48 -16.92 -7.98
C LEU A 57 3.50 -18.45 -8.12
N ASN A 58 4.09 -18.94 -9.22
CA ASN A 58 4.26 -20.37 -9.49
C ASN A 58 5.25 -21.09 -8.55
N GLN A 59 6.06 -20.35 -7.78
CA GLN A 59 6.95 -20.92 -6.75
C GLN A 59 6.26 -21.09 -5.40
N GLY A 60 4.96 -20.75 -5.30
CA GLY A 60 4.15 -20.92 -4.11
C GLY A 60 3.96 -19.64 -3.29
N LEU A 61 2.92 -19.65 -2.45
CA LEU A 61 2.46 -18.47 -1.70
C LEU A 61 3.56 -17.82 -0.85
N THR A 62 4.39 -18.61 -0.17
CA THR A 62 5.46 -18.07 0.70
C THR A 62 6.49 -17.28 -0.10
N THR A 63 6.92 -17.80 -1.25
CA THR A 63 7.85 -17.10 -2.15
C THR A 63 7.21 -15.83 -2.71
N PHE A 64 5.95 -15.93 -3.14
CA PHE A 64 5.21 -14.81 -3.68
C PHE A 64 4.98 -13.68 -2.65
N ILE A 65 4.69 -14.01 -1.39
CA ILE A 65 4.63 -13.00 -0.31
C ILE A 65 6.04 -12.46 -0.01
N GLY A 66 7.05 -13.33 0.00
CA GLY A 66 8.44 -12.98 0.32
C GLY A 66 9.02 -11.89 -0.57
N ILE A 67 8.71 -11.88 -1.87
CA ILE A 67 9.19 -10.84 -2.80
C ILE A 67 8.62 -9.44 -2.50
N HIS A 68 7.54 -9.35 -1.72
CA HIS A 68 6.97 -8.06 -1.30
C HIS A 68 7.66 -7.50 -0.04
N PHE A 69 8.59 -8.23 0.58
CA PHE A 69 9.30 -7.78 1.78
C PHE A 69 10.06 -6.44 1.62
N PRO A 70 10.80 -6.21 0.53
CA PRO A 70 11.42 -4.90 0.27
C PRO A 70 10.41 -3.76 0.21
N LEU A 71 9.21 -4.01 -0.31
CA LEU A 71 8.14 -3.02 -0.39
C LEU A 71 7.63 -2.63 1.01
N TYR A 72 7.42 -3.62 1.90
CA TYR A 72 7.05 -3.34 3.31
C TYR A 72 8.06 -2.43 3.99
N LEU A 73 9.35 -2.76 3.89
CA LEU A 73 10.42 -1.97 4.49
C LEU A 73 10.50 -0.57 3.88
N GLY A 74 10.41 -0.48 2.55
CA GLY A 74 10.43 0.80 1.82
C GLY A 74 9.26 1.71 2.21
N SER A 75 8.05 1.17 2.31
CA SER A 75 6.87 1.94 2.73
C SER A 75 6.96 2.39 4.18
N LEU A 76 7.38 1.52 5.11
CA LEU A 76 7.58 1.90 6.51
C LEU A 76 8.65 2.99 6.67
N LEU A 77 9.76 2.87 5.93
CA LEU A 77 10.82 3.87 5.91
C LEU A 77 10.30 5.20 5.36
N MET A 78 9.60 5.17 4.23
CA MET A 78 8.99 6.36 3.63
C MET A 78 8.03 7.05 4.61
N MET A 79 7.15 6.30 5.26
CA MET A 79 6.21 6.84 6.25
C MET A 79 6.92 7.49 7.43
N SER A 80 8.00 6.86 7.90
CA SER A 80 8.86 7.39 8.98
C SER A 80 9.56 8.67 8.55
N VAL A 81 10.11 8.72 7.33
CA VAL A 81 10.78 9.92 6.77
C VAL A 81 9.80 11.07 6.61
N PHE A 82 8.60 10.83 6.07
CA PHE A 82 7.58 11.87 5.94
C PHE A 82 7.17 12.42 7.32
N THR A 83 6.97 11.55 8.31
CA THR A 83 6.66 11.98 9.67
C THR A 83 7.78 12.85 10.27
N TRP A 84 9.04 12.44 10.07
CA TRP A 84 10.20 13.24 10.47
C TRP A 84 10.24 14.59 9.75
N LEU A 85 10.00 14.64 8.44
CA LEU A 85 9.95 15.87 7.65
C LEU A 85 8.84 16.81 8.13
N PHE A 86 7.62 16.30 8.40
CA PHE A 86 6.53 17.12 8.93
C PHE A 86 6.93 17.82 10.24
N SER A 87 7.70 17.15 11.10
CA SER A 87 8.16 17.70 12.39
C SER A 87 9.29 18.74 12.28
N ARG A 88 9.95 18.83 11.12
CA ARG A 88 11.13 19.69 10.89
C ARG A 88 10.87 20.85 9.93
N ALA A 89 9.88 20.71 9.06
CA ALA A 89 9.50 21.70 8.07
C ALA A 89 8.88 22.95 8.71
N SER A 90 8.83 24.07 7.99
CA SER A 90 7.96 25.19 8.37
C SER A 90 6.48 24.80 8.23
N GLU A 91 5.56 25.57 8.83
CA GLU A 91 4.13 25.26 8.79
C GLU A 91 3.57 25.17 7.35
N SER A 92 4.04 26.06 6.46
CA SER A 92 3.65 26.06 5.04
C SER A 92 4.15 24.80 4.33
N GLU A 93 5.43 24.46 4.51
CA GLU A 93 6.04 23.26 3.90
C GLU A 93 5.41 21.98 4.45
N ALA A 94 5.19 21.88 5.77
CA ALA A 94 4.53 20.74 6.38
C ALA A 94 3.11 20.54 5.82
N THR A 95 2.37 21.64 5.60
CA THR A 95 1.04 21.61 5.00
C THR A 95 1.08 21.13 3.55
N GLN A 96 2.03 21.60 2.75
CA GLN A 96 2.21 21.16 1.36
C GLN A 96 2.59 19.68 1.29
N LEU A 97 3.56 19.25 2.09
CA LEU A 97 3.98 17.85 2.19
C LEU A 97 2.83 16.95 2.62
N TYR A 98 2.01 17.42 3.57
CA TYR A 98 0.83 16.69 4.01
C TYR A 98 -0.15 16.48 2.85
N TRP A 99 -0.57 17.54 2.14
CA TRP A 99 -1.52 17.40 1.03
C TRP A 99 -0.97 16.55 -0.11
N LEU A 100 0.31 16.70 -0.45
CA LEU A 100 0.98 15.83 -1.41
C LEU A 100 0.89 14.36 -0.97
N SER A 101 1.24 14.07 0.27
CA SER A 101 1.24 12.71 0.80
C SER A 101 -0.17 12.09 0.86
N ILE A 102 -1.20 12.89 1.21
CA ILE A 102 -2.59 12.45 1.20
C ILE A 102 -3.06 12.16 -0.22
N GLY A 103 -2.72 13.03 -1.18
CA GLY A 103 -3.03 12.81 -2.59
C GLY A 103 -2.39 11.53 -3.12
N THR A 104 -1.10 11.32 -2.85
CA THR A 104 -0.38 10.11 -3.24
C THR A 104 -0.98 8.86 -2.63
N TRP A 105 -1.23 8.84 -1.31
CA TRP A 105 -1.86 7.67 -0.68
C TRP A 105 -3.25 7.39 -1.21
N SER A 106 -4.05 8.43 -1.44
CA SER A 106 -5.41 8.27 -1.98
C SER A 106 -5.38 7.64 -3.38
N ALA A 107 -4.46 8.08 -4.24
CA ALA A 107 -4.29 7.50 -5.57
C ALA A 107 -3.85 6.03 -5.50
N ILE A 108 -2.90 5.69 -4.62
CA ILE A 108 -2.46 4.31 -4.40
C ILE A 108 -3.61 3.45 -3.88
N ILE A 109 -4.39 3.93 -2.91
CA ILE A 109 -5.56 3.21 -2.38
C ILE A 109 -6.59 2.97 -3.48
N LEU A 110 -6.94 3.99 -4.26
CA LEU A 110 -7.90 3.85 -5.37
C LEU A 110 -7.43 2.78 -6.35
N TRP A 111 -6.14 2.78 -6.71
CA TRP A 111 -5.57 1.75 -7.56
C TRP A 111 -5.67 0.35 -6.93
N GLY A 112 -5.37 0.22 -5.64
CA GLY A 112 -5.48 -1.06 -4.91
C GLY A 112 -6.90 -1.58 -4.83
N ILE A 113 -7.88 -0.70 -4.62
CA ILE A 113 -9.31 -1.06 -4.65
C ILE A 113 -9.71 -1.60 -6.02
N LEU A 114 -9.24 -0.98 -7.12
CA LEU A 114 -9.54 -1.44 -8.47
C LEU A 114 -8.97 -2.84 -8.74
N ILE A 115 -7.71 -3.09 -8.34
CA ILE A 115 -7.08 -4.41 -8.51
C ILE A 115 -7.80 -5.48 -7.67
N VAL A 116 -7.97 -5.23 -6.37
CA VAL A 116 -8.66 -6.14 -5.45
C VAL A 116 -10.09 -6.41 -5.93
N GLY A 117 -10.81 -5.37 -6.35
CA GLY A 117 -12.16 -5.48 -6.90
C GLY A 117 -12.21 -6.34 -8.16
N ASN A 118 -11.25 -6.18 -9.08
CA ASN A 118 -11.13 -7.02 -10.26
C ASN A 118 -10.87 -8.50 -9.89
N ASN A 119 -9.95 -8.77 -8.96
CA ASN A 119 -9.64 -10.14 -8.53
C ASN A 119 -10.85 -10.80 -7.86
N LEU A 120 -11.59 -10.06 -7.02
CA LEU A 120 -12.84 -10.54 -6.43
C LEU A 120 -13.89 -10.83 -7.50
N TRP A 121 -14.03 -9.97 -8.51
CA TRP A 121 -14.96 -10.19 -9.62
C TRP A 121 -14.64 -11.49 -10.37
N VAL A 122 -13.37 -11.74 -10.71
CA VAL A 122 -12.92 -12.99 -11.36
C VAL A 122 -13.27 -14.20 -10.50
N LEU A 123 -13.00 -14.14 -9.20
CA LEU A 123 -13.33 -15.23 -8.27
C LEU A 123 -14.84 -15.51 -8.20
N LEU A 124 -15.67 -14.46 -8.15
CA LEU A 124 -17.12 -14.59 -8.03
C LEU A 124 -17.80 -15.10 -9.30
N GLN A 125 -17.25 -14.84 -10.49
CA GLN A 125 -17.75 -15.39 -11.75
C GLN A 125 -17.44 -16.88 -11.94
N SER A 126 -16.61 -17.44 -11.06
CA SER A 126 -16.09 -18.80 -11.17
C SER A 126 -16.76 -19.78 -10.19
N ILE A 127 -17.71 -19.29 -9.38
CA ILE A 127 -18.54 -20.06 -8.44
C ILE A 127 -19.94 -20.18 -9.03
#